data_AF-A0A2E5JIC3-F1
#
_entry.id   AF-A0A2E5JIC3-F1
#
_cell.length_a   1.000
_cell.length_b   1.000
_cell.length_c   1.000
_cell.angle_alpha   90.00
_cell.angle_beta   90.00
_cell.angle_gamma   90.00
#
_symmetry.space_group_name_H-M   'P 1'
#
loop_
_entity.id
_entity.type
_entity.pdbx_description
1 polymer ?
#
loop_
_entity_poly.entity_id
_entity_poly.type
_entity_poly.pdbx_seq_one_letter_code
_entity_poly.pdbx_strand_id
1 'polypeptide(L)'
;MKAFNTVFVLKLIKRKKHPSDFVLWKPAKPGEPSWDSPWGKGRPGWHIECSAMSKKFLGESFDLHHGGIDLMFPHHENEIAQSEAANGCQFSTCWVHNEFLNFGNEKMSKSLGNVVTIRKFVEEFGGEILRHMLASVHYRSKMDWSEDVIRRALDETERLHTFALEVKGFEQGDHEAALSELEGYIPKMKEELANDFNIPTATLAFYSFMKTINREYQGKKPSAKALSVIKETVEFFTLATGLIHADAQAVLGKVNAAKGKLSGQAGKLDAAAIEQLIKDRAEARASKNWGRADEIRDQFKAAGIVLKDNPDGTVSWSYE
;
A
#
# COMPACT_ATOMS: atom_id res chain seq x y z
N MET A 1 12.45 -32.91 6.36
CA MET A 1 11.81 -33.27 7.64
C MET A 1 12.86 -33.38 8.73
N LYS A 2 13.11 -32.32 9.50
CA LYS A 2 13.91 -32.42 10.73
C LYS A 2 12.94 -32.75 11.86
N ALA A 3 13.18 -33.86 12.54
CA ALA A 3 12.44 -34.28 13.73
C ALA A 3 12.43 -33.12 14.75
N PHE A 4 11.31 -32.43 14.82
CA PHE A 4 11.03 -31.50 15.91
C PHE A 4 10.92 -32.35 17.17
N ASN A 5 11.99 -32.30 17.96
CA ASN A 5 12.17 -32.74 19.33
C ASN A 5 10.87 -33.17 20.06
N THR A 6 10.40 -34.39 19.78
CA THR A 6 9.16 -34.99 20.31
C THR A 6 9.16 -35.07 21.84
N VAL A 7 10.36 -35.07 22.45
CA VAL A 7 10.57 -35.15 23.90
C VAL A 7 10.19 -33.85 24.63
N PHE A 8 10.29 -32.68 23.98
CA PHE A 8 9.96 -31.41 24.63
C PHE A 8 8.44 -31.15 24.65
N VAL A 9 7.73 -31.61 23.61
CA VAL A 9 6.26 -31.49 23.49
C VAL A 9 5.55 -32.34 24.55
N LEU A 10 6.06 -33.53 24.86
CA LEU A 10 5.44 -34.46 25.81
C LEU A 10 5.46 -33.98 27.28
N LYS A 11 6.42 -33.14 27.68
CA LYS A 11 6.51 -32.67 29.08
C LYS A 11 5.48 -31.57 29.44
N LEU A 12 4.97 -30.84 28.44
CA LEU A 12 4.00 -29.74 28.63
C LEU A 12 2.54 -30.22 28.80
N ILE A 13 2.22 -31.45 28.40
CA ILE A 13 0.85 -31.99 28.36
C ILE A 13 0.30 -32.34 29.75
N LYS A 14 1.17 -32.58 30.76
CA LYS A 14 0.75 -33.11 32.07
C LYS A 14 -0.14 -32.21 32.95
N ARG A 15 -0.36 -30.95 32.59
CA ARG A 15 -1.19 -30.00 33.37
C ARG A 15 -2.55 -29.70 32.73
N LYS A 16 -2.78 -30.13 31.50
CA LYS A 16 -4.05 -29.95 30.79
C LYS A 16 -4.92 -31.19 30.97
N LYS A 17 -6.24 -31.02 31.06
CA LYS A 17 -7.18 -32.15 31.05
C LYS A 17 -7.40 -32.64 29.62
N HIS A 18 -7.39 -31.72 28.66
CA HIS A 18 -7.50 -32.01 27.23
C HIS A 18 -6.36 -31.34 26.43
N PRO A 19 -5.82 -31.97 25.36
CA PRO A 19 -4.74 -31.38 24.56
C PRO A 19 -5.06 -29.97 24.01
N SER A 20 -6.34 -29.73 23.69
CA SER A 20 -6.83 -28.44 23.18
C SER A 20 -7.01 -27.36 24.24
N ASP A 21 -6.88 -27.66 25.55
CA ASP A 21 -7.02 -26.64 26.59
C ASP A 21 -6.00 -25.51 26.36
N PHE A 22 -6.43 -24.25 26.43
CA PHE A 22 -5.56 -23.08 26.34
C PHE A 22 -5.56 -22.28 27.65
N VAL A 23 -4.51 -21.48 27.85
CA VAL A 23 -4.29 -20.75 29.11
C VAL A 23 -5.09 -19.45 29.07
N LEU A 24 -5.92 -19.21 30.09
CA LEU A 24 -6.56 -17.91 30.33
C LEU A 24 -5.65 -17.00 31.15
N TRP A 25 -5.10 -17.52 32.24
CA TRP A 25 -4.18 -16.80 33.13
C TRP A 25 -2.89 -17.59 33.30
N LYS A 26 -1.76 -16.97 32.97
CA LYS A 26 -0.45 -17.60 33.03
C LYS A 26 0.26 -17.16 34.32
N PRO A 27 0.61 -18.10 35.23
CA PRO A 27 1.38 -17.79 36.42
C PRO A 27 2.72 -17.14 36.04
N ALA A 28 3.13 -16.13 36.81
CA ALA A 28 4.35 -15.39 36.56
C ALA A 28 5.58 -16.22 36.98
N LYS A 29 6.66 -16.09 36.20
CA LYS A 29 7.99 -16.55 36.62
C LYS A 29 8.72 -15.44 37.38
N PRO A 30 9.70 -15.76 38.24
CA PRO A 30 10.51 -14.75 38.91
C PRO A 30 11.11 -13.75 37.91
N GLY A 31 10.89 -12.46 38.15
CA GLY A 31 11.39 -11.37 37.31
C GLY A 31 10.54 -11.02 36.07
N GLU A 32 9.47 -11.76 35.78
CA GLU A 32 8.52 -11.38 34.72
C GLU A 32 7.52 -10.32 35.24
N PRO A 33 7.05 -9.40 34.36
CA PRO A 33 5.90 -8.55 34.68
C PRO A 33 4.69 -9.39 35.10
N SER A 34 4.04 -8.97 36.18
CA SER A 34 2.90 -9.70 36.77
C SER A 34 1.93 -8.78 37.49
N TRP A 35 0.67 -9.18 37.51
CA TRP A 35 -0.41 -8.53 38.25
C TRP A 35 -1.01 -9.51 39.26
N ASP A 36 -1.58 -8.98 40.34
CA ASP A 36 -2.33 -9.76 41.32
C ASP A 36 -3.67 -10.22 40.71
N SER A 37 -4.09 -11.43 41.06
CA SER A 37 -5.37 -12.01 40.64
C SER A 37 -5.88 -13.00 41.69
N PRO A 38 -7.15 -13.44 41.63
CA PRO A 38 -7.66 -14.51 42.51
C PRO A 38 -6.89 -15.84 42.42
N TRP A 39 -6.10 -16.04 41.35
CA TRP A 39 -5.27 -17.23 41.13
C TRP A 39 -3.78 -16.99 41.40
N GLY A 40 -3.45 -15.89 42.09
CA GLY A 40 -2.09 -15.45 42.38
C GLY A 40 -1.47 -14.61 41.26
N LYS A 41 -0.18 -14.28 41.44
CA LYS A 41 0.56 -13.41 40.51
C LYS A 41 0.73 -14.06 39.14
N GLY A 42 0.37 -13.32 38.11
CA GLY A 42 0.44 -13.80 36.73
C GLY A 42 0.20 -12.72 35.70
N ARG A 43 -0.13 -13.16 34.49
CA ARG A 43 -0.42 -12.29 33.35
C ARG A 43 -1.45 -12.98 32.44
N PRO A 44 -2.18 -12.22 31.61
CA PRO A 44 -3.12 -12.82 30.68
C PRO A 44 -2.45 -13.80 29.72
N GLY A 45 -3.22 -14.81 29.30
CA GLY A 45 -2.91 -15.63 28.15
C GLY A 45 -3.21 -14.87 26.86
N TRP A 46 -2.57 -15.26 25.76
CA TRP A 46 -2.63 -14.53 24.48
C TRP A 46 -4.06 -14.25 24.00
N HIS A 47 -4.98 -15.20 24.17
CA HIS A 47 -6.35 -15.08 23.64
C HIS A 47 -7.28 -14.22 24.51
N ILE A 48 -7.13 -14.26 25.85
CA ILE A 48 -8.11 -13.64 26.78
C ILE A 48 -8.10 -12.11 26.72
N GLU A 49 -7.00 -11.52 26.27
CA GLU A 49 -6.85 -10.08 26.12
C GLU A 49 -7.90 -9.55 25.12
N CYS A 50 -8.00 -10.18 23.94
CA CYS A 50 -8.90 -9.76 22.88
C CYS A 50 -10.38 -9.94 23.26
N SER A 51 -10.78 -11.09 23.83
CA SER A 51 -12.15 -11.32 24.31
C SER A 51 -12.55 -10.33 25.41
N ALA A 52 -11.67 -10.07 26.39
CA ALA A 52 -11.98 -9.16 27.49
C ALA A 52 -12.06 -7.69 27.05
N MET A 53 -11.14 -7.25 26.19
CA MET A 53 -11.11 -5.87 25.69
C MET A 53 -12.25 -5.60 24.71
N SER A 54 -12.49 -6.49 23.75
CA SER A 54 -13.58 -6.32 22.78
C SER A 54 -14.93 -6.24 23.49
N LYS A 55 -15.20 -7.13 24.47
CA LYS A 55 -16.40 -7.04 25.30
C LYS A 55 -16.57 -5.69 25.98
N LYS A 56 -15.49 -5.16 26.57
CA LYS A 56 -15.52 -3.87 27.29
C LYS A 56 -15.88 -2.70 26.38
N PHE A 57 -15.38 -2.68 25.15
CA PHE A 57 -15.50 -1.52 24.27
C PHE A 57 -16.62 -1.63 23.24
N LEU A 58 -16.97 -2.84 22.81
CA LEU A 58 -17.93 -3.11 21.73
C LEU A 58 -19.20 -3.83 22.22
N GLY A 59 -19.18 -4.35 23.46
CA GLY A 59 -20.27 -5.14 24.01
C GLY A 59 -20.08 -6.65 23.82
N GLU A 60 -21.04 -7.43 24.30
CA GLU A 60 -20.96 -8.90 24.32
C GLU A 60 -21.05 -9.53 22.93
N SER A 61 -21.60 -8.79 21.97
CA SER A 61 -21.74 -9.14 20.56
C SER A 61 -21.55 -7.89 19.71
N PHE A 62 -20.85 -8.02 18.57
CA PHE A 62 -20.62 -6.92 17.63
C PHE A 62 -20.54 -7.41 16.17
N ASP A 63 -20.41 -6.47 15.23
CA ASP A 63 -20.60 -6.75 13.80
C ASP A 63 -19.39 -7.41 13.13
N LEU A 64 -18.21 -6.78 13.21
CA LEU A 64 -17.04 -7.14 12.42
C LEU A 64 -15.80 -7.40 13.29
N HIS A 65 -15.22 -8.60 13.15
CA HIS A 65 -13.94 -8.95 13.75
C HIS A 65 -12.92 -9.30 12.66
N HIS A 66 -11.81 -8.55 12.64
CA HIS A 66 -10.74 -8.70 11.64
C HIS A 66 -9.48 -9.36 12.20
N GLY A 67 -8.71 -10.02 11.34
CA GLY A 67 -7.32 -10.39 11.64
C GLY A 67 -6.60 -11.04 10.46
N GLY A 68 -5.36 -11.46 10.67
CA GLY A 68 -4.66 -12.28 9.67
C GLY A 68 -5.28 -13.68 9.56
N ILE A 69 -5.11 -14.33 8.41
CA ILE A 69 -5.58 -15.72 8.19
C ILE A 69 -4.98 -16.71 9.20
N ASP A 70 -3.79 -16.43 9.73
CA ASP A 70 -3.15 -17.21 10.81
C ASP A 70 -3.87 -17.11 12.15
N LEU A 71 -4.62 -16.02 12.37
CA LEU A 71 -5.37 -15.83 13.60
C LEU A 71 -6.67 -16.63 13.62
N MET A 72 -7.17 -17.09 12.46
CA MET A 72 -8.35 -17.98 12.41
C MET A 72 -8.23 -19.12 13.43
N PHE A 73 -7.09 -19.81 13.41
CA PHE A 73 -6.80 -20.87 14.37
C PHE A 73 -5.35 -20.79 14.89
N PRO A 74 -5.13 -20.86 16.21
CA PRO A 74 -6.13 -21.10 17.25
C PRO A 74 -6.74 -19.82 17.84
N HIS A 75 -6.32 -18.62 17.40
CA HIS A 75 -6.57 -17.40 18.16
C HIS A 75 -8.06 -17.03 18.22
N HIS A 76 -8.68 -16.76 17.08
CA HIS A 76 -10.09 -16.37 16.99
C HIS A 76 -11.03 -17.49 17.42
N GLU A 77 -10.70 -18.75 17.12
CA GLU A 77 -11.46 -19.90 17.63
C GLU A 77 -11.51 -19.92 19.17
N ASN A 78 -10.39 -19.61 19.82
CA ASN A 78 -10.33 -19.52 21.28
C ASN A 78 -11.03 -18.26 21.82
N GLU A 79 -11.05 -17.15 21.07
CA GLU A 79 -11.82 -15.97 21.45
C GLU A 79 -13.32 -16.23 21.41
N ILE A 80 -13.81 -16.91 20.36
CA ILE A 80 -15.19 -17.37 20.25
C ILE A 80 -15.51 -18.25 21.46
N ALA A 81 -14.69 -19.27 21.73
CA ALA A 81 -14.90 -20.18 22.85
C ALA A 81 -14.94 -19.46 24.22
N GLN A 82 -14.11 -18.43 24.42
CA GLN A 82 -14.11 -17.64 25.66
C GLN A 82 -15.34 -16.75 25.76
N SER A 83 -15.62 -15.97 24.71
CA SER A 83 -16.67 -14.96 24.72
C SER A 83 -18.06 -15.58 24.75
N GLU A 84 -18.32 -16.58 23.90
CA GLU A 84 -19.65 -17.21 23.82
C GLU A 84 -19.95 -18.07 25.05
N ALA A 85 -18.95 -18.76 25.60
CA ALA A 85 -19.13 -19.51 26.85
C ALA A 85 -19.36 -18.59 28.06
N ALA A 86 -18.74 -17.40 28.08
CA ALA A 86 -18.90 -16.44 29.16
C ALA A 86 -20.20 -15.63 29.07
N ASN A 87 -20.70 -15.35 27.87
CA ASN A 87 -21.81 -14.42 27.63
C ASN A 87 -23.11 -15.10 27.20
N GLY A 88 -23.05 -16.33 26.66
CA GLY A 88 -24.23 -17.06 26.18
C GLY A 88 -24.84 -16.49 24.88
N CYS A 89 -24.11 -15.66 24.14
CA CYS A 89 -24.53 -15.10 22.86
C CYS A 89 -23.39 -15.17 21.82
N GLN A 90 -23.73 -14.95 20.55
CA GLN A 90 -22.76 -14.91 19.46
C GLN A 90 -21.75 -13.78 19.66
N PHE A 91 -20.45 -14.06 19.49
CA PHE A 91 -19.40 -13.06 19.73
C PHE A 91 -19.28 -12.01 18.61
N SER A 92 -19.23 -12.43 17.35
CA SER A 92 -19.19 -11.54 16.18
C SER A 92 -20.08 -12.08 15.06
N THR A 93 -20.78 -11.21 14.33
CA THR A 93 -21.65 -11.62 13.22
C THR A 93 -20.89 -11.88 11.93
N CYS A 94 -19.76 -11.19 11.72
CA CYS A 94 -18.90 -11.34 10.55
C CYS A 94 -17.41 -11.38 10.94
N TRP A 95 -16.68 -12.24 10.25
CA TRP A 95 -15.23 -12.42 10.41
C TRP A 95 -14.52 -12.17 9.10
N VAL A 96 -13.45 -11.38 9.14
CA VAL A 96 -12.74 -10.95 7.96
C VAL A 96 -11.25 -11.20 8.12
N HIS A 97 -10.69 -12.05 7.26
CA HIS A 97 -9.28 -12.45 7.35
C HIS A 97 -8.50 -12.05 6.13
N ASN A 98 -7.40 -11.32 6.32
CA ASN A 98 -6.47 -11.02 5.24
C ASN A 98 -5.47 -12.16 5.03
N GLU A 99 -5.15 -12.43 3.77
CA GLU A 99 -4.18 -13.44 3.37
C GLU A 99 -2.73 -13.00 3.64
N PHE A 100 -1.82 -13.96 3.51
CA PHE A 100 -0.39 -13.74 3.73
C PHE A 100 0.30 -12.94 2.61
N LEU A 101 1.36 -12.25 3.02
CA LEU A 101 2.44 -11.79 2.15
C LEU A 101 3.50 -12.89 2.06
N ASN A 102 3.74 -13.41 0.86
CA ASN A 102 4.76 -14.41 0.58
C ASN A 102 6.05 -13.73 0.13
N PHE A 103 7.20 -14.11 0.69
CA PHE A 103 8.50 -13.55 0.29
C PHE A 103 9.26 -14.45 -0.72
N GLY A 104 8.53 -15.17 -1.58
CA GLY A 104 9.11 -16.12 -2.54
C GLY A 104 9.78 -17.36 -1.91
N ASN A 105 10.47 -18.15 -2.75
CA ASN A 105 11.16 -19.39 -2.35
C ASN A 105 12.60 -19.20 -1.86
N GLU A 106 13.14 -17.98 -1.95
CA GLU A 106 14.52 -17.73 -1.52
C GLU A 106 14.60 -17.68 0.00
N LYS A 107 15.27 -18.70 0.55
CA LYS A 107 15.74 -18.74 1.92
C LYS A 107 16.42 -17.39 2.24
N MET A 108 15.85 -16.61 3.16
CA MET A 108 16.35 -15.29 3.55
C MET A 108 17.88 -15.31 3.69
N SER A 109 18.59 -14.81 2.69
CA SER A 109 20.06 -14.91 2.62
C SER A 109 20.66 -13.57 3.04
N LYS A 110 21.67 -13.64 3.91
CA LYS A 110 22.37 -12.46 4.46
C LYS A 110 23.08 -11.61 3.40
N SER A 111 23.26 -12.12 2.18
CA SER A 111 23.80 -11.36 1.05
C SER A 111 22.74 -10.55 0.30
N LEU A 112 21.44 -10.79 0.54
CA LEU A 112 20.30 -10.13 -0.13
C LEU A 112 19.41 -9.28 0.80
N GLY A 113 19.68 -9.21 2.11
CA GLY A 113 18.95 -8.28 2.99
C GLY A 113 17.46 -8.62 3.24
N ASN A 114 17.02 -9.84 2.93
CA ASN A 114 15.63 -10.34 2.91
C ASN A 114 14.84 -10.36 4.24
N VAL A 115 15.22 -9.58 5.26
CA VAL A 115 14.27 -9.14 6.30
C VAL A 115 14.05 -7.66 6.09
N VAL A 116 13.16 -7.36 5.16
CA VAL A 116 12.66 -6.01 4.96
C VAL A 116 11.65 -5.76 6.06
N THR A 117 12.07 -5.06 7.12
CA THR A 117 11.10 -4.50 8.05
C THR A 117 10.31 -3.42 7.32
N ILE A 118 9.05 -3.20 7.70
CA ILE A 118 8.25 -2.09 7.17
C ILE A 118 9.05 -0.78 7.23
N ARG A 119 9.79 -0.55 8.32
CA ARG A 119 10.64 0.64 8.47
C ARG A 119 11.69 0.77 7.37
N LYS A 120 12.45 -0.29 7.09
CA LYS A 120 13.46 -0.28 6.03
C LYS A 120 12.83 -0.06 4.66
N PHE A 121 11.69 -0.71 4.38
CA PHE A 121 10.98 -0.49 3.13
C PHE A 121 10.57 0.97 2.97
N VAL A 122 9.98 1.56 4.00
CA VAL A 122 9.52 2.95 3.97
C VAL A 122 10.68 3.94 3.83
N GLU A 123 11.82 3.67 4.46
CA GLU A 123 13.05 4.47 4.28
C GLU A 123 13.60 4.38 2.85
N GLU A 124 13.47 3.21 2.22
CA GLU A 124 13.99 2.96 0.88
C GLU A 124 13.05 3.48 -0.21
N PHE A 125 11.78 3.06 -0.17
CA PHE A 125 10.79 3.26 -1.23
C PHE A 125 9.65 4.22 -0.85
N GLY A 126 9.40 4.47 0.44
CA GLY A 126 8.29 5.31 0.91
C GLY A 126 7.05 4.52 1.34
N GLY A 127 6.26 5.14 2.23
CA GLY A 127 5.04 4.53 2.77
C GLY A 127 3.86 4.55 1.80
N GLU A 128 3.86 5.53 0.91
CA GLU A 128 2.93 5.68 -0.21
C GLU A 128 3.02 4.47 -1.15
N ILE A 129 4.24 4.05 -1.46
CA ILE A 129 4.51 2.89 -2.31
C ILE A 129 4.10 1.58 -1.63
N LEU A 130 4.38 1.47 -0.32
CA LEU A 130 3.94 0.31 0.46
C LEU A 130 2.41 0.20 0.47
N ARG A 131 1.70 1.32 0.66
CA ARG A 131 0.24 1.35 0.66
C ARG A 131 -0.31 0.95 -0.70
N HIS A 132 0.23 1.52 -1.79
CA HIS A 132 -0.19 1.21 -3.15
C HIS A 132 0.00 -0.26 -3.46
N MET A 133 1.17 -0.79 -3.13
CA MET A 133 1.50 -2.20 -3.30
C MET A 133 0.52 -3.11 -2.53
N LEU A 134 0.23 -2.85 -1.26
CA LEU A 134 -0.71 -3.66 -0.49
C LEU A 134 -2.16 -3.58 -1.00
N ALA A 135 -2.53 -2.45 -1.61
CA ALA A 135 -3.86 -2.22 -2.17
C ALA A 135 -4.04 -2.78 -3.60
N SER A 136 -2.95 -3.15 -4.29
CA SER A 136 -2.99 -3.64 -5.68
C SER A 136 -3.54 -5.06 -5.80
N VAL A 137 -3.81 -5.72 -4.68
CA VAL A 137 -4.33 -7.09 -4.57
C VAL A 137 -5.52 -7.11 -3.63
N HIS A 138 -6.46 -8.03 -3.87
CA HIS A 138 -7.58 -8.24 -2.96
C HIS A 138 -7.06 -8.72 -1.60
N TYR A 139 -7.61 -8.24 -0.49
CA TYR A 139 -7.07 -8.56 0.85
C TYR A 139 -7.11 -10.06 1.19
N ARG A 140 -8.00 -10.82 0.53
CA ARG A 140 -8.13 -12.29 0.62
C ARG A 140 -7.27 -13.06 -0.38
N SER A 141 -6.39 -12.39 -1.10
CA SER A 141 -5.45 -13.01 -2.04
C SER A 141 -4.06 -12.98 -1.46
N LYS A 142 -3.34 -14.10 -1.63
CA LYS A 142 -1.90 -14.11 -1.34
C LYS A 142 -1.19 -13.17 -2.28
N MET A 143 -0.21 -12.47 -1.75
CA MET A 143 0.61 -11.56 -2.52
C MET A 143 2.06 -11.96 -2.41
N ASP A 144 2.68 -12.19 -3.55
CA ASP A 144 4.10 -12.46 -3.64
C ASP A 144 4.87 -11.15 -3.65
N TRP A 145 5.88 -11.06 -2.80
CA TRP A 145 6.81 -9.97 -2.71
C TRP A 145 7.91 -10.14 -3.76
N SER A 146 8.06 -9.17 -4.64
CA SER A 146 9.14 -9.14 -5.63
C SER A 146 9.51 -7.71 -6.02
N GLU A 147 10.68 -7.56 -6.63
CA GLU A 147 11.11 -6.29 -7.20
C GLU A 147 10.12 -5.77 -8.26
N ASP A 148 9.56 -6.66 -9.09
CA ASP A 148 8.58 -6.30 -10.13
C ASP A 148 7.29 -5.72 -9.55
N VAL A 149 6.88 -6.20 -8.37
CA VAL A 149 5.73 -5.67 -7.65
C VAL A 149 6.02 -4.26 -7.14
N ILE A 150 7.24 -4.01 -6.64
CA ILE A 150 7.68 -2.68 -6.21
C ILE A 150 7.76 -1.71 -7.41
N ARG A 151 8.34 -2.15 -8.54
CA ARG A 151 8.41 -1.35 -9.78
C ARG A 151 7.03 -0.92 -10.26
N ARG A 152 6.09 -1.86 -10.32
CA ARG A 152 4.69 -1.55 -10.68
C ARG A 152 4.05 -0.57 -9.71
N ALA A 153 4.24 -0.74 -8.41
CA ALA A 153 3.69 0.19 -7.43
C ALA A 153 4.27 1.60 -7.56
N LEU A 154 5.57 1.73 -7.90
CA LEU A 154 6.21 3.02 -8.21
C LEU A 154 5.56 3.68 -9.43
N ASP A 155 5.44 2.95 -10.54
CA ASP A 155 4.85 3.47 -11.79
C ASP A 155 3.38 3.89 -11.61
N GLU A 156 2.60 3.08 -10.91
CA GLU A 156 1.20 3.35 -10.65
C GLU A 156 1.02 4.54 -9.70
N THR A 157 1.88 4.66 -8.68
CA THR A 157 1.89 5.83 -7.79
C THR A 157 2.25 7.09 -8.57
N GLU A 158 3.29 7.06 -9.41
CA GLU A 158 3.67 8.18 -10.28
C GLU A 158 2.52 8.61 -11.17
N ARG A 159 1.86 7.64 -11.81
CA ARG A 159 0.74 7.88 -12.71
C ARG A 159 -0.44 8.54 -12.02
N LEU A 160 -0.82 8.07 -10.82
CA LEU A 160 -1.91 8.63 -10.03
C LEU A 160 -1.63 10.08 -9.62
N HIS A 161 -0.43 10.37 -9.13
CA HIS A 161 -0.07 11.69 -8.62
C HIS A 161 0.17 12.70 -9.76
N THR A 162 0.73 12.26 -10.88
CA THR A 162 0.84 13.10 -12.10
C THR A 162 -0.54 13.53 -12.56
N PHE A 163 -1.48 12.59 -12.66
CA PHE A 163 -2.86 12.89 -13.04
C PHE A 163 -3.58 13.81 -12.04
N ALA A 164 -3.36 13.61 -10.73
CA ALA A 164 -3.92 14.49 -9.71
C ALA A 164 -3.42 15.94 -9.86
N LEU A 165 -2.14 16.16 -10.21
CA LEU A 165 -1.60 17.48 -10.50
C LEU A 165 -2.20 18.07 -11.79
N GLU A 166 -2.36 17.27 -12.84
CA GLU A 166 -3.00 17.70 -14.09
C GLU A 166 -4.43 18.19 -13.84
N VAL A 167 -5.24 17.39 -13.13
CA VAL A 167 -6.62 17.77 -12.77
C VAL A 167 -6.67 19.01 -11.89
N LYS A 168 -5.71 19.17 -10.95
CA LYS A 168 -5.61 20.38 -10.12
C LYS A 168 -5.34 21.63 -10.97
N GLY A 169 -4.63 21.48 -12.09
CA GLY A 169 -4.34 22.54 -13.06
C GLY A 169 -5.48 22.82 -14.04
N PHE A 170 -6.59 22.07 -14.03
CA PHE A 170 -7.70 22.33 -14.93
C PHE A 170 -8.40 23.66 -14.62
N GLU A 171 -8.44 24.53 -15.62
CA GLU A 171 -9.23 25.75 -15.61
C GLU A 171 -10.61 25.52 -16.22
N GLN A 172 -11.61 26.23 -15.71
CA GLN A 172 -12.95 26.20 -16.27
C GLN A 172 -12.98 26.84 -17.67
N GLY A 173 -13.70 26.20 -18.60
CA GLY A 173 -14.02 26.69 -19.93
C GLY A 173 -15.44 26.27 -20.32
N ASP A 174 -15.61 25.84 -21.57
CA ASP A 174 -16.88 25.49 -22.19
C ASP A 174 -16.90 24.08 -22.80
N HIS A 175 -15.79 23.34 -22.78
CA HIS A 175 -15.73 22.02 -23.38
C HIS A 175 -16.49 21.00 -22.54
N GLU A 176 -17.50 20.38 -23.14
CA GLU A 176 -18.26 19.30 -22.52
C GLU A 176 -18.26 18.08 -23.43
N ALA A 177 -17.61 17.02 -22.96
CA ALA A 177 -17.51 15.75 -23.68
C ALA A 177 -17.57 14.57 -22.69
N ALA A 178 -18.21 13.48 -23.13
CA ALA A 178 -18.33 12.24 -22.36
C ALA A 178 -18.94 12.40 -20.94
N LEU A 179 -19.73 13.45 -20.69
CA LEU A 179 -20.21 13.76 -19.33
C LEU A 179 -20.96 12.60 -18.67
N SER A 180 -21.84 11.92 -19.41
CA SER A 180 -22.57 10.74 -18.91
C SER A 180 -21.63 9.56 -18.61
N GLU A 181 -20.54 9.40 -19.36
CA GLU A 181 -19.50 8.41 -19.07
C GLU A 181 -18.76 8.77 -17.76
N LEU A 182 -18.41 10.06 -17.59
CA LEU A 182 -17.74 10.58 -16.40
C LEU A 182 -18.59 10.39 -15.12
N GLU A 183 -19.86 10.77 -15.18
CA GLU A 183 -20.83 10.60 -14.08
C GLU A 183 -20.99 9.12 -13.68
N GLY A 184 -20.71 8.19 -14.60
CA GLY A 184 -20.80 6.75 -14.38
C GLY A 184 -19.64 6.11 -13.61
N TYR A 185 -18.49 6.78 -13.41
CA TYR A 185 -17.33 6.14 -12.78
C TYR A 185 -17.44 6.03 -11.25
N ILE A 186 -17.99 7.03 -10.56
CA ILE A 186 -18.21 6.93 -9.10
C ILE A 186 -19.15 5.75 -8.77
N PRO A 187 -20.33 5.59 -9.41
CA PRO A 187 -21.19 4.42 -9.20
C PRO A 187 -20.46 3.08 -9.40
N LYS A 188 -19.69 2.95 -10.50
CA LYS A 188 -18.89 1.75 -10.78
C LYS A 188 -17.87 1.47 -9.67
N MET A 189 -17.12 2.47 -9.22
CA MET A 189 -16.18 2.29 -8.12
C MET A 189 -16.87 1.91 -6.81
N LYS A 190 -18.04 2.50 -6.51
CA LYS A 190 -18.84 2.14 -5.31
C LYS A 190 -19.30 0.69 -5.34
N GLU A 191 -19.73 0.20 -6.51
CA GLU A 191 -20.14 -1.20 -6.70
C GLU A 191 -18.98 -2.16 -6.42
N GLU A 192 -17.79 -1.89 -6.96
CA GLU A 192 -16.60 -2.71 -6.72
C GLU A 192 -16.12 -2.65 -5.26
N LEU A 193 -16.18 -1.48 -4.62
CA LEU A 193 -15.82 -1.36 -3.20
C LEU A 193 -16.84 -2.06 -2.28
N ALA A 194 -18.12 -2.08 -2.65
CA ALA A 194 -19.16 -2.83 -1.93
C ALA A 194 -19.04 -4.35 -2.15
N ASN A 195 -18.39 -4.78 -3.23
CA ASN A 195 -18.06 -6.17 -3.50
C ASN A 195 -16.79 -6.60 -2.74
N ASP A 196 -16.94 -6.82 -1.43
CA ASP A 196 -15.86 -7.30 -0.54
C ASP A 196 -14.59 -6.42 -0.57
N PHE A 197 -14.76 -5.09 -0.61
CA PHE A 197 -13.64 -4.14 -0.64
C PHE A 197 -12.67 -4.37 -1.82
N ASN A 198 -13.19 -4.62 -3.02
CA ASN A 198 -12.38 -4.88 -4.22
C ASN A 198 -11.69 -3.62 -4.78
N ILE A 199 -10.71 -3.10 -4.02
CA ILE A 199 -9.87 -1.95 -4.38
C ILE A 199 -9.16 -2.15 -5.74
N PRO A 200 -8.63 -3.33 -6.10
CA PRO A 200 -8.02 -3.52 -7.42
C PRO A 200 -8.98 -3.18 -8.57
N THR A 201 -10.21 -3.71 -8.56
CA THR A 201 -11.18 -3.44 -9.63
C THR A 201 -11.70 -1.99 -9.59
N ALA A 202 -11.91 -1.43 -8.40
CA ALA A 202 -12.22 0.00 -8.26
C ALA A 202 -11.10 0.89 -8.87
N THR A 203 -9.84 0.49 -8.70
CA THR A 203 -8.68 1.18 -9.30
C THR A 203 -8.66 1.05 -10.82
N LEU A 204 -9.06 -0.10 -11.39
CA LEU A 204 -9.24 -0.26 -12.84
C LEU A 204 -10.32 0.67 -13.40
N ALA A 205 -11.43 0.88 -12.67
CA ALA A 205 -12.45 1.85 -13.04
C ALA A 205 -11.90 3.28 -13.02
N PHE A 206 -11.08 3.64 -12.02
CA PHE A 206 -10.40 4.94 -11.96
C PHE A 206 -9.39 5.12 -13.12
N TYR A 207 -8.62 4.08 -13.48
CA TYR A 207 -7.74 4.14 -14.65
C TYR A 207 -8.50 4.31 -15.97
N SER A 208 -9.73 3.79 -16.05
CA SER A 208 -10.61 4.02 -17.20
C SER A 208 -11.09 5.47 -17.23
N PHE A 209 -11.45 6.04 -16.08
CA PHE A 209 -11.73 7.48 -15.94
C PHE A 209 -10.56 8.34 -16.41
N MET A 210 -9.34 8.05 -15.95
CA MET A 210 -8.13 8.76 -16.41
C MET A 210 -7.95 8.72 -17.93
N LYS A 211 -8.20 7.56 -18.55
CA LYS A 211 -8.13 7.42 -20.03
C LYS A 211 -9.17 8.31 -20.71
N THR A 212 -10.39 8.39 -20.19
CA THR A 212 -11.44 9.26 -20.73
C THR A 212 -11.07 10.73 -20.59
N ILE A 213 -10.48 11.15 -19.47
CA ILE A 213 -9.96 12.52 -19.31
C ILE A 213 -8.87 12.83 -20.32
N ASN A 214 -7.89 11.93 -20.49
CA ASN A 214 -6.83 12.13 -21.47
C ASN A 214 -7.35 12.16 -22.92
N ARG A 215 -8.38 11.37 -23.23
CA ARG A 215 -9.00 11.33 -24.57
C ARG A 215 -9.76 12.62 -24.88
N GLU A 216 -10.57 13.09 -23.93
CA GLU A 216 -11.54 14.14 -24.18
C GLU A 216 -11.04 15.54 -23.82
N TYR A 217 -10.24 15.68 -22.75
CA TYR A 217 -9.89 16.96 -22.14
C TYR A 217 -8.42 17.36 -22.30
N GLN A 218 -7.61 16.60 -23.04
CA GLN A 218 -6.21 16.99 -23.31
C GLN A 218 -6.16 18.33 -24.06
N GLY A 219 -5.57 19.35 -23.41
CA GLY A 219 -5.46 20.70 -23.97
C GLY A 219 -6.79 21.47 -24.04
N LYS A 220 -7.86 20.97 -23.44
CA LYS A 220 -9.18 21.60 -23.46
C LYS A 220 -9.62 21.96 -22.04
N LYS A 221 -10.39 23.05 -21.92
CA LYS A 221 -10.89 23.53 -20.64
C LYS A 221 -12.31 23.01 -20.39
N PRO A 222 -12.54 22.15 -19.37
CA PRO A 222 -13.85 21.57 -19.12
C PRO A 222 -14.92 22.62 -18.77
N SER A 223 -16.17 22.36 -19.14
CA SER A 223 -17.34 23.09 -18.64
C SER A 223 -17.38 23.06 -17.11
N ALA A 224 -18.09 23.99 -16.47
CA ALA A 224 -18.24 24.01 -15.02
C ALA A 224 -18.76 22.66 -14.47
N LYS A 225 -19.72 22.05 -15.18
CA LYS A 225 -20.31 20.76 -14.79
C LYS A 225 -19.30 19.63 -14.93
N ALA A 226 -18.61 19.54 -16.08
CA ALA A 226 -17.58 18.53 -16.29
C ALA A 226 -16.45 18.65 -15.24
N LEU A 227 -15.98 19.87 -14.96
CA LEU A 227 -14.93 20.12 -13.98
C LEU A 227 -15.33 19.67 -12.57
N SER A 228 -16.59 19.89 -12.16
CA SER A 228 -17.12 19.41 -10.89
C SER A 228 -17.05 17.88 -10.81
N VAL A 229 -17.60 17.18 -11.81
CA VAL A 229 -17.60 15.71 -11.86
C VAL A 229 -16.18 15.15 -11.84
N ILE A 230 -15.25 15.76 -12.57
CA ILE A 230 -13.84 15.35 -12.59
C ILE A 230 -13.23 15.45 -11.19
N LYS A 231 -13.38 16.60 -10.53
CA LYS A 231 -12.83 16.83 -9.19
C LYS A 231 -13.46 15.91 -8.16
N GLU A 232 -14.79 15.75 -8.19
CA GLU A 232 -15.52 14.82 -7.31
C GLU A 232 -15.07 13.38 -7.51
N THR A 233 -14.77 12.96 -8.74
CA THR A 233 -14.31 11.59 -9.02
C THR A 233 -12.91 11.35 -8.45
N VAL A 234 -11.99 12.32 -8.59
CA VAL A 234 -10.65 12.25 -8.00
C VAL A 234 -10.73 12.27 -6.47
N GLU A 235 -11.55 13.15 -5.89
CA GLU A 235 -11.75 13.24 -4.44
C GLU A 235 -12.34 11.94 -3.88
N PHE A 236 -13.37 11.39 -4.53
CA PHE A 236 -13.97 10.12 -4.14
C PHE A 236 -12.93 8.99 -4.14
N PHE A 237 -12.16 8.83 -5.22
CA PHE A 237 -11.12 7.81 -5.28
C PHE A 237 -10.04 8.01 -4.21
N THR A 238 -9.65 9.26 -3.97
CA THR A 238 -8.69 9.65 -2.93
C THR A 238 -9.17 9.25 -1.55
N LEU A 239 -10.40 9.60 -1.18
CA LEU A 239 -10.96 9.32 0.14
C LEU A 239 -11.26 7.83 0.35
N ALA A 240 -11.75 7.15 -0.70
CA ALA A 240 -12.12 5.74 -0.61
C ALA A 240 -10.91 4.80 -0.51
N THR A 241 -9.79 5.14 -1.17
CA THR A 241 -8.62 4.24 -1.27
C THR A 241 -7.39 4.75 -0.51
N GLY A 242 -7.25 6.07 -0.36
CA GLY A 242 -6.05 6.72 0.15
C GLY A 242 -4.80 6.53 -0.73
N LEU A 243 -4.98 6.24 -2.03
CA LEU A 243 -3.88 6.03 -2.99
C LEU A 243 -3.38 7.30 -3.67
N ILE A 244 -4.14 8.39 -3.57
CA ILE A 244 -3.70 9.73 -3.96
C ILE A 244 -3.42 10.51 -2.68
N HIS A 245 -2.21 11.04 -2.55
CA HIS A 245 -1.76 11.78 -1.38
C HIS A 245 -1.83 13.30 -1.64
N ALA A 246 -2.06 14.06 -0.58
CA ALA A 246 -2.32 15.51 -0.68
C ALA A 246 -1.17 16.29 -1.33
N ASP A 247 0.08 15.94 -1.02
CA ASP A 247 1.27 16.54 -1.64
C ASP A 247 1.81 15.67 -2.77
N ALA A 248 1.11 15.73 -3.92
CA ALA A 248 1.46 14.95 -5.09
C ALA A 248 2.88 15.24 -5.61
N GLN A 249 3.35 16.48 -5.51
CA GLN A 249 4.70 16.84 -5.94
C GLN A 249 5.77 16.17 -5.05
N ALA A 250 5.57 16.18 -3.73
CA ALA A 250 6.47 15.47 -2.82
C ALA A 250 6.47 13.96 -3.07
N VAL A 251 5.31 13.35 -3.35
CA VAL A 251 5.24 11.92 -3.68
C VAL A 251 5.97 11.61 -4.98
N LEU A 252 5.81 12.40 -6.03
CA LEU A 252 6.56 12.20 -7.29
C LEU A 252 8.08 12.30 -7.06
N GLY A 253 8.54 13.21 -6.21
CA GLY A 253 9.94 13.28 -5.80
C GLY A 253 10.42 12.00 -5.08
N LYS A 254 9.60 11.45 -4.17
CA LYS A 254 9.89 10.18 -3.49
C LYS A 254 9.92 9.00 -4.47
N VAL A 255 8.95 8.92 -5.39
CA VAL A 255 8.90 7.88 -6.43
C VAL A 255 10.17 7.93 -7.28
N ASN A 256 10.54 9.12 -7.75
CA ASN A 256 11.75 9.31 -8.55
C ASN A 256 13.01 8.85 -7.80
N ALA A 257 13.17 9.28 -6.54
CA ALA A 257 14.29 8.85 -5.70
C ALA A 257 14.31 7.31 -5.48
N ALA A 258 13.13 6.71 -5.28
CA ALA A 258 12.97 5.27 -5.10
C ALA A 258 13.30 4.48 -6.38
N LYS A 259 12.89 4.96 -7.55
CA LYS A 259 13.29 4.40 -8.86
C LYS A 259 14.81 4.39 -9.03
N GLY A 260 15.47 5.51 -8.72
CA GLY A 260 16.93 5.60 -8.77
C GLY A 260 17.64 4.61 -7.85
N LYS A 261 17.12 4.38 -6.63
CA LYS A 261 17.66 3.37 -5.71
C LYS A 261 17.47 1.97 -6.27
N LEU A 262 16.26 1.65 -6.75
CA LEU A 262 15.89 0.34 -7.27
C LEU A 262 16.67 -0.05 -8.53
N SER A 263 16.98 0.90 -9.41
CA SER A 263 17.79 0.68 -10.60
C SER A 263 19.30 0.71 -10.34
N GLY A 264 19.73 1.01 -9.10
CA GLY A 264 21.15 1.18 -8.75
C GLY A 264 21.81 2.39 -9.44
N GLN A 265 21.02 3.34 -9.93
CA GLN A 265 21.48 4.53 -10.64
C GLN A 265 21.55 5.78 -9.75
N ALA A 266 20.95 5.71 -8.54
CA ALA A 266 20.94 6.81 -7.60
C ALA A 266 22.36 7.37 -7.35
N GLY A 267 22.52 8.68 -7.59
CA GLY A 267 23.76 9.40 -7.30
C GLY A 267 24.86 9.25 -8.36
N LYS A 268 24.60 8.57 -9.51
CA LYS A 268 25.54 8.60 -10.65
C LYS A 268 25.68 9.99 -11.26
N LEU A 269 24.59 10.76 -11.26
CA LEU A 269 24.58 12.20 -11.47
C LEU A 269 23.84 12.82 -10.29
N ASP A 270 24.42 13.84 -9.67
CA ASP A 270 23.70 14.62 -8.67
C ASP A 270 22.69 15.56 -9.33
N ALA A 271 21.75 16.09 -8.54
CA ALA A 271 20.70 16.96 -9.07
C ALA A 271 21.26 18.23 -9.74
N ALA A 272 22.38 18.79 -9.24
CA ALA A 272 22.97 19.99 -9.82
C ALA A 272 23.61 19.71 -11.20
N ALA A 273 24.27 18.57 -11.33
CA ALA A 273 24.82 18.09 -12.59
C ALA A 273 23.71 17.82 -13.62
N ILE A 274 22.59 17.23 -13.19
CA ILE A 274 21.43 17.01 -14.06
C ILE A 274 20.88 18.35 -14.59
N GLU A 275 20.63 19.31 -13.70
CA GLU A 275 20.14 20.64 -14.08
C GLU A 275 21.11 21.37 -15.02
N GLN A 276 22.42 21.25 -14.78
CA GLN A 276 23.43 21.83 -15.67
C GLN A 276 23.42 21.17 -17.05
N LEU A 277 23.37 19.84 -17.11
CA LEU A 277 23.30 19.11 -18.38
C LEU A 277 22.00 19.41 -19.16
N ILE A 278 20.88 19.66 -18.47
CA ILE A 278 19.64 20.11 -19.11
C ILE A 278 19.85 21.49 -19.78
N LYS A 279 20.49 22.44 -19.09
CA LYS A 279 20.81 23.76 -19.65
C LYS A 279 21.78 23.66 -20.82
N ASP A 280 22.87 22.91 -20.67
CA ASP A 280 23.85 22.68 -21.74
C ASP A 280 23.18 22.06 -22.98
N ARG A 281 22.24 21.13 -22.78
CA ARG A 281 21.48 20.52 -23.87
C ARG A 281 20.57 21.54 -24.56
N ALA A 282 19.91 22.42 -23.81
CA ALA A 282 19.08 23.48 -24.37
C ALA A 282 19.90 24.47 -25.21
N GLU A 283 21.07 24.88 -24.71
CA GLU A 283 22.01 25.75 -25.43
C GLU A 283 22.58 25.08 -26.69
N ALA A 284 22.94 23.79 -26.61
CA ALA A 284 23.39 23.01 -27.75
C ALA A 284 22.30 22.93 -28.84
N ARG A 285 21.03 22.74 -28.47
CA ARG A 285 19.91 22.75 -29.41
C ARG A 285 19.68 24.14 -30.01
N ALA A 286 19.75 25.19 -29.20
CA ALA A 286 19.58 26.58 -29.66
C ALA A 286 20.67 27.01 -30.64
N SER A 287 21.91 26.56 -30.41
CA SER A 287 23.07 26.79 -31.29
C SER A 287 23.17 25.80 -32.46
N LYS A 288 22.20 24.88 -32.61
CA LYS A 288 22.18 23.80 -33.63
C LYS A 288 23.39 22.86 -33.55
N ASN A 289 24.03 22.76 -32.38
CA ASN A 289 25.06 21.78 -32.09
C ASN A 289 24.42 20.43 -31.71
N TRP A 290 23.97 19.69 -32.73
CA TRP A 290 23.29 18.41 -32.55
C TRP A 290 24.20 17.34 -31.93
N GLY A 291 25.50 17.33 -32.26
CA GLY A 291 26.46 16.39 -31.70
C GLY A 291 26.56 16.51 -30.17
N ARG A 292 26.69 17.74 -29.66
CA ARG A 292 26.71 17.97 -28.20
C ARG A 292 25.38 17.59 -27.54
N ALA A 293 24.25 17.87 -28.19
CA ALA A 293 22.93 17.51 -27.65
C ALA A 293 22.75 15.98 -27.55
N ASP A 294 23.27 15.23 -28.53
CA ASP A 294 23.26 13.76 -28.52
C ASP A 294 24.21 13.19 -27.45
N GLU A 295 25.42 13.74 -27.30
CA GLU A 295 26.34 13.34 -26.21
C GLU A 295 25.71 13.50 -24.82
N ILE A 296 24.99 14.60 -24.58
CA ILE A 296 24.32 14.84 -23.30
C ILE A 296 23.15 13.87 -23.12
N ARG A 297 22.38 13.58 -24.17
CA ARG A 297 21.32 12.56 -24.12
C ARG A 297 21.88 11.20 -23.73
N ASP A 298 23.03 10.83 -24.29
CA ASP A 298 23.66 9.55 -24.02
C ASP A 298 24.22 9.48 -22.58
N GLN A 299 24.69 10.61 -22.02
CA GLN A 299 25.03 10.72 -20.59
C GLN A 299 23.80 10.47 -19.68
N PHE A 300 22.65 11.08 -19.99
CA PHE A 300 21.42 10.81 -19.24
C PHE A 300 21.01 9.35 -19.32
N LYS A 301 21.05 8.76 -20.52
CA LYS A 301 20.75 7.33 -20.71
C LYS A 301 21.70 6.42 -19.91
N ALA A 302 22.99 6.74 -19.88
CA ALA A 302 23.97 5.98 -19.09
C ALA A 302 23.74 6.08 -17.57
N ALA A 303 23.12 7.17 -17.12
CA ALA A 303 22.69 7.37 -15.74
C ALA A 303 21.25 6.88 -15.46
N GLY A 304 20.59 6.23 -16.43
CA GLY A 304 19.21 5.76 -16.30
C GLY A 304 18.20 6.90 -16.09
N ILE A 305 18.45 8.06 -16.69
CA ILE A 305 17.59 9.25 -16.58
C ILE A 305 16.85 9.47 -17.89
N VAL A 306 15.53 9.64 -17.79
CA VAL A 306 14.63 10.02 -18.88
C VAL A 306 14.30 11.50 -18.74
N LEU A 307 14.40 12.24 -19.85
CA LEU A 307 13.97 13.63 -19.93
C LEU A 307 12.56 13.72 -20.54
N LYS A 308 11.75 14.63 -20.02
CA LYS A 308 10.42 14.98 -20.54
C LYS A 308 10.35 16.48 -20.77
N ASP A 309 10.19 16.88 -22.03
CA ASP A 309 9.90 18.25 -22.42
C ASP A 309 8.42 18.55 -22.09
N ASN A 310 8.18 19.56 -21.25
CA ASN A 310 6.84 19.95 -20.80
C ASN A 310 6.23 21.02 -21.73
N PRO A 311 4.88 21.13 -21.79
CA PRO A 311 4.20 22.13 -22.64
C PRO A 311 4.54 23.59 -22.31
N ASP A 312 4.97 23.88 -21.08
CA ASP A 312 5.40 25.20 -20.62
C ASP A 312 6.86 25.54 -21.02
N GLY A 313 7.53 24.63 -21.73
CA GLY A 313 8.92 24.77 -22.17
C GLY A 313 9.96 24.35 -21.13
N THR A 314 9.55 23.91 -19.94
CA THR A 314 10.47 23.32 -18.95
C THR A 314 10.85 21.89 -19.32
N VAL A 315 12.00 21.41 -18.84
CA VAL A 315 12.40 20.01 -18.98
C VAL A 315 12.37 19.39 -17.59
N SER A 316 11.56 18.35 -17.42
CA SER A 316 11.56 17.52 -16.22
C SER A 316 12.35 16.23 -16.46
N TRP A 317 12.79 15.58 -15.39
CA TRP A 317 13.54 14.34 -15.48
C TRP A 317 13.10 13.34 -14.43
N SER A 318 13.23 12.05 -14.74
CA SER A 318 13.01 10.95 -13.81
C SER A 318 14.00 9.80 -14.06
N TYR A 319 14.27 9.00 -13.03
CA TYR A 319 14.94 7.71 -13.17
C TYR A 319 14.00 6.71 -13.85
N GLU A 320 14.58 5.85 -14.70
CA GLU A 320 13.93 4.68 -15.27
C GLU A 320 13.64 3.60 -14.20
#